data_AF-A0A6I6JZS2-F1
#
_entry.id   AF-A0A6I6JZS2-F1
#
_cell.length_a   1.000
_cell.length_b   1.000
_cell.length_c   1.000
_cell.angle_alpha   90.00
_cell.angle_beta   90.00
_cell.angle_gamma   90.00
#
_symmetry.space_group_name_H-M   'P 1'
#
loop_
_entity.id
_entity.type
_entity.pdbx_description
1 polymer ?
#
loop_
_entity_poly.entity_id
_entity_poly.type
_entity_poly.pdbx_seq_one_letter_code
_entity_poly.pdbx_strand_id
1 'polypeptide(L)'
;MLKAINEIATIIERDSKDTTYKFALLRACIQISQEYEHFARKEIDQVTFPLGLIVLKWLEYYYSIFADYRFIPQKNGDTPARSLAFRNSFLEVIKFYNSGLGFYQFQKNLKDGNFEKANIHNVFNLVKSIKETIIKMPMNYIGSSVGRGGQIFRYNKDSNLSGRNLNQISNQYIIDSCGTFSIPRNYFDAFLILGSFINGTQSLLLEWVDFTIHADKEKKFTRGEVLNLIDPSYDKNRDANELKLFFERIKKNEGLLCIWSGKKIVNDLNIDHMMPFALWKNNDFWNLLPSKRDVNNKKRDKIPSKYLLKKQRDLIIDYWELIFAEYPARFQKEVQISLLGLKQFDKKNWQLSCFESFSKKCEFLIAQRGFEPFII
;
A
#
# COMPACT_ATOMS: atom_id res chain seq x y z
N MET A 1 -19.99 2.87 17.27
CA MET A 1 -18.76 2.08 17.03
C MET A 1 -18.92 0.61 17.43
N LEU A 2 -19.30 0.27 18.67
CA LEU A 2 -19.44 -1.12 19.14
C LEU A 2 -20.28 -2.03 18.22
N LYS A 3 -21.42 -1.53 17.73
CA LYS A 3 -22.26 -2.24 16.75
C LYS A 3 -21.50 -2.62 15.47
N ALA A 4 -20.69 -1.70 14.92
CA ALA A 4 -19.93 -1.96 13.71
C ALA A 4 -18.85 -3.03 13.94
N ILE A 5 -18.23 -3.05 15.13
CA ILE A 5 -17.23 -4.06 15.50
C ILE A 5 -17.87 -5.46 15.51
N ASN A 6 -19.03 -5.60 16.16
CA ASN A 6 -19.77 -6.86 16.19
C ASN A 6 -20.23 -7.29 14.78
N GLU A 7 -20.70 -6.33 13.96
CA GLU A 7 -21.09 -6.59 12.58
C GLU A 7 -19.87 -7.05 11.74
N ILE A 8 -18.70 -6.42 11.89
CA ILE A 8 -17.46 -6.82 11.20
C ILE A 8 -17.03 -8.23 11.59
N ALA A 9 -17.01 -8.56 12.89
CA ALA A 9 -16.66 -9.90 13.36
C ALA A 9 -17.62 -10.96 12.77
N THR A 10 -18.93 -10.69 12.84
CA THR A 10 -19.95 -11.58 12.27
C THR A 10 -19.77 -11.76 10.77
N ILE A 11 -19.47 -10.70 10.03
CA ILE A 11 -19.18 -10.77 8.60
C ILE A 11 -17.97 -11.66 8.34
N ILE A 12 -16.87 -11.47 9.06
CA ILE A 12 -15.64 -12.25 8.84
C ILE A 12 -15.91 -13.74 9.07
N GLU A 13 -16.69 -14.10 10.07
CA GLU A 13 -16.98 -15.50 10.39
C GLU A 13 -18.08 -16.11 9.50
N ARG A 14 -19.21 -15.41 9.33
CA ARG A 14 -20.49 -16.00 8.87
C ARG A 14 -20.88 -15.65 7.44
N ASP A 15 -20.28 -14.64 6.82
CA ASP A 15 -20.57 -14.38 5.42
C ASP A 15 -20.15 -15.57 4.55
N SER A 16 -21.03 -15.98 3.63
CA SER A 16 -20.70 -17.00 2.65
C SER A 16 -19.53 -16.55 1.77
N LYS A 17 -18.59 -17.47 1.53
CA LYS A 17 -17.38 -17.26 0.72
C LYS A 17 -17.29 -18.36 -0.33
N ASP A 18 -17.38 -17.97 -1.61
CA ASP A 18 -17.07 -18.86 -2.75
C ASP A 18 -15.68 -18.57 -3.35
N THR A 19 -15.18 -17.36 -3.12
CA THR A 19 -13.87 -16.87 -3.55
C THR A 19 -13.22 -16.05 -2.43
N THR A 20 -11.95 -15.72 -2.60
CA THR A 20 -11.20 -14.89 -1.65
C THR A 20 -11.50 -13.38 -1.73
N TYR A 21 -12.47 -12.97 -2.55
CA TYR A 21 -12.79 -11.55 -2.78
C TYR A 21 -13.21 -10.78 -1.52
N LYS A 22 -13.96 -11.42 -0.61
CA LYS A 22 -14.39 -10.75 0.63
C LYS A 22 -13.21 -10.47 1.56
N PHE A 23 -12.28 -11.42 1.66
CA PHE A 23 -11.04 -11.23 2.41
C PHE A 23 -10.19 -10.11 1.81
N ALA A 24 -10.00 -10.12 0.50
CA ALA A 24 -9.23 -9.09 -0.20
C ALA A 24 -9.85 -7.69 -0.05
N LEU A 25 -11.17 -7.54 -0.13
CA LEU A 25 -11.84 -6.24 0.04
C LEU A 25 -11.71 -5.72 1.48
N LEU A 26 -12.01 -6.55 2.48
CA LEU A 26 -11.90 -6.13 3.89
C LEU A 26 -10.45 -5.76 4.25
N ARG A 27 -9.48 -6.58 3.82
CA ARG A 27 -8.05 -6.35 4.08
C ARG A 27 -7.60 -5.04 3.48
N ALA A 28 -7.95 -4.80 2.21
CA ALA A 28 -7.63 -3.56 1.51
C ALA A 28 -8.25 -2.35 2.20
N CYS A 29 -9.54 -2.40 2.56
CA CYS A 29 -10.21 -1.28 3.22
C CYS A 29 -9.64 -0.96 4.60
N ILE A 30 -9.26 -1.99 5.38
CA ILE A 30 -8.58 -1.79 6.66
C ILE A 30 -7.22 -1.13 6.47
N GLN A 31 -6.40 -1.67 5.57
CA GLN A 31 -5.08 -1.09 5.26
C GLN A 31 -5.20 0.35 4.75
N ILE A 32 -6.16 0.62 3.85
CA ILE A 32 -6.40 1.96 3.32
C ILE A 32 -6.82 2.94 4.41
N SER A 33 -7.68 2.51 5.33
CA SER A 33 -8.12 3.35 6.44
C SER A 33 -6.96 3.77 7.35
N GLN A 34 -5.95 2.91 7.50
CA GLN A 34 -4.79 3.14 8.36
C GLN A 34 -3.61 3.82 7.62
N GLU A 35 -3.37 3.45 6.37
CA GLU A 35 -2.21 3.87 5.59
C GLU A 35 -2.49 5.14 4.75
N TYR A 36 -3.73 5.28 4.29
CA TYR A 36 -4.12 6.28 3.29
C TYR A 36 -5.22 7.23 3.81
N GLU A 37 -5.25 7.50 5.12
CA GLU A 37 -6.22 8.42 5.73
C GLU A 37 -6.21 9.82 5.08
N HIS A 38 -5.08 10.28 4.57
CA HIS A 38 -4.96 11.55 3.85
C HIS A 38 -5.65 11.57 2.47
N PHE A 39 -6.14 10.42 2.01
CA PHE A 39 -7.08 10.31 0.88
C PHE A 39 -8.55 10.30 1.30
N ALA A 40 -8.85 10.26 2.60
CA ALA A 40 -10.21 10.19 3.11
C ALA A 40 -10.92 11.54 2.97
N ARG A 41 -12.09 11.55 2.33
CA ARG A 41 -13.07 12.63 2.50
C ARG A 41 -14.05 12.20 3.60
N LYS A 42 -13.96 12.85 4.75
CA LYS A 42 -14.77 12.53 5.92
C LYS A 42 -16.02 13.42 5.93
N GLU A 43 -17.16 12.81 5.70
CA GLU A 43 -18.47 13.41 5.89
C GLU A 43 -19.03 12.98 7.26
N ILE A 44 -20.24 13.44 7.60
CA ILE A 44 -20.87 13.15 8.89
C ILE A 44 -21.10 11.64 9.05
N ASP A 45 -21.76 11.02 8.07
CA ASP A 45 -22.21 9.62 8.18
C ASP A 45 -21.35 8.62 7.39
N GLN A 46 -20.46 9.13 6.52
CA GLN A 46 -19.67 8.29 5.63
C GLN A 46 -18.25 8.84 5.41
N VAL A 47 -17.37 7.95 4.98
CA VAL A 47 -16.01 8.28 4.58
C VAL A 47 -15.77 7.75 3.18
N THR A 48 -15.29 8.62 2.30
CA THR A 48 -15.06 8.33 0.88
C THR A 48 -13.56 8.23 0.59
N PHE A 49 -13.17 7.23 -0.20
CA PHE A 49 -11.81 6.99 -0.65
C PHE A 49 -11.76 6.72 -2.16
N PRO A 50 -10.63 6.97 -2.82
CA PRO A 50 -10.39 6.50 -4.18
C PRO A 50 -10.44 4.97 -4.26
N LEU A 51 -11.24 4.42 -5.18
CA LEU A 51 -11.34 2.98 -5.42
C LEU A 51 -10.02 2.39 -5.94
N GLY A 52 -9.23 3.21 -6.65
CA GLY A 52 -7.93 2.77 -7.17
C GLY A 52 -6.96 2.31 -6.09
N LEU A 53 -7.08 2.78 -4.85
CA LEU A 53 -6.29 2.26 -3.72
C LEU A 53 -6.59 0.78 -3.45
N ILE A 54 -7.86 0.35 -3.53
CA ILE A 54 -8.25 -1.07 -3.38
C ILE A 54 -7.69 -1.87 -4.56
N VAL A 55 -7.76 -1.33 -5.78
CA VAL A 55 -7.22 -2.00 -6.97
C VAL A 55 -5.72 -2.24 -6.82
N LEU A 56 -4.95 -1.26 -6.34
CA LEU A 56 -3.51 -1.41 -6.09
C LEU A 56 -3.23 -2.48 -5.03
N LYS A 57 -4.02 -2.54 -3.95
CA LYS A 57 -3.90 -3.60 -2.94
C LYS A 57 -4.22 -4.99 -3.51
N TRP A 58 -5.18 -5.11 -4.42
CA TRP A 58 -5.47 -6.40 -5.08
C TRP A 58 -4.36 -6.83 -6.04
N LEU A 59 -3.74 -5.87 -6.76
CA LEU A 59 -2.53 -6.16 -7.53
C LEU A 59 -1.40 -6.67 -6.63
N GLU A 60 -1.23 -6.09 -5.44
CA GLU A 60 -0.25 -6.54 -4.44
C GLU A 60 -0.56 -7.96 -3.94
N TYR A 61 -1.76 -8.22 -3.42
CA TYR A 61 -2.08 -9.48 -2.74
C TYR A 61 -2.06 -10.69 -3.67
N TYR A 62 -2.52 -10.53 -4.92
CA TYR A 62 -2.70 -11.66 -5.84
C TYR A 62 -1.49 -11.94 -6.71
N TYR A 63 -0.50 -11.04 -6.80
CA TYR A 63 0.63 -11.23 -7.71
C TYR A 63 1.39 -12.52 -7.43
N SER A 64 1.90 -12.67 -6.20
CA SER A 64 2.71 -13.84 -5.82
C SER A 64 1.91 -15.14 -5.89
N ILE A 65 0.61 -15.08 -5.60
CA ILE A 65 -0.30 -16.23 -5.69
C ILE A 65 -0.44 -16.71 -7.15
N PHE A 66 -0.57 -15.78 -8.10
CA PHE A 66 -0.78 -16.10 -9.51
C PHE A 66 0.51 -16.33 -10.28
N ALA A 67 1.63 -15.79 -9.80
CA ALA A 67 2.95 -16.04 -10.36
C ALA A 67 3.52 -17.41 -9.95
N ASP A 68 2.97 -18.06 -8.92
CA ASP A 68 3.38 -19.42 -8.53
C ASP A 68 2.95 -20.44 -9.60
N TYR A 69 3.93 -21.21 -10.09
CA TYR A 69 3.75 -22.19 -11.15
C TYR A 69 2.86 -23.38 -10.74
N ARG A 70 2.67 -23.62 -9.44
CA ARG A 70 1.93 -24.78 -8.90
C ARG A 70 0.41 -24.62 -8.93
N PHE A 71 -0.10 -23.48 -9.41
CA PHE A 71 -1.50 -23.07 -9.38
C PHE A 71 -2.11 -23.10 -7.96
N ILE A 72 -2.22 -21.92 -7.34
CA ILE A 72 -2.79 -21.80 -6.00
C ILE A 72 -4.28 -21.44 -6.11
N PRO A 73 -5.19 -22.25 -5.54
CA PRO A 73 -6.63 -22.01 -5.63
C PRO A 73 -7.07 -20.82 -4.78
N GLN A 74 -7.96 -19.99 -5.33
CA GLN A 74 -8.54 -18.80 -4.68
C GLN A 74 -10.07 -18.82 -4.74
N LYS A 75 -10.64 -19.95 -5.14
CA LYS A 75 -12.06 -20.22 -5.32
C LYS A 75 -12.36 -21.69 -4.97
N ASN A 76 -13.57 -21.99 -4.53
CA ASN A 76 -14.00 -23.38 -4.39
C ASN A 76 -14.08 -24.06 -5.76
N GLY A 77 -13.31 -25.14 -5.96
CA GLY A 77 -13.19 -25.79 -7.26
C GLY A 77 -12.48 -24.91 -8.31
N ASP A 78 -11.52 -24.07 -7.87
CA ASP A 78 -10.71 -23.24 -8.76
C ASP A 78 -9.93 -24.11 -9.76
N THR A 79 -10.06 -23.79 -11.04
CA THR A 79 -9.29 -24.40 -12.13
C THR A 79 -8.93 -23.33 -13.15
N PRO A 80 -7.93 -23.56 -14.03
CA PRO A 80 -7.63 -22.61 -15.12
C PRO A 80 -8.85 -22.23 -15.98
N ALA A 81 -9.81 -23.15 -16.16
CA ALA A 81 -11.04 -22.90 -16.92
C ALA A 81 -12.14 -22.20 -16.09
N ARG A 82 -12.15 -22.38 -14.77
CA ARG A 82 -13.14 -21.80 -13.85
C ARG A 82 -12.42 -21.14 -12.68
N SER A 83 -11.96 -19.92 -12.90
CA SER A 83 -11.17 -19.18 -11.91
C SER A 83 -11.74 -17.82 -11.53
N LEU A 84 -10.95 -17.04 -10.80
CA LEU A 84 -11.21 -15.63 -10.51
C LEU A 84 -11.25 -14.84 -11.82
N ALA A 85 -12.17 -13.88 -11.89
CA ALA A 85 -12.50 -13.14 -13.11
C ALA A 85 -11.31 -12.39 -13.72
N PHE A 86 -10.33 -12.02 -12.89
CA PHE A 86 -9.14 -11.28 -13.30
C PHE A 86 -7.87 -12.15 -13.44
N ARG A 87 -7.91 -13.45 -13.12
CA ARG A 87 -6.70 -14.30 -13.13
C ARG A 87 -6.02 -14.31 -14.51
N ASN A 88 -6.79 -14.49 -15.59
CA ASN A 88 -6.22 -14.55 -16.94
C ASN A 88 -5.56 -13.22 -17.35
N SER A 89 -6.23 -12.08 -17.11
CA SER A 89 -5.63 -10.76 -17.34
C SER A 89 -4.37 -10.54 -16.51
N PHE A 90 -4.31 -11.13 -15.31
CA PHE A 90 -3.16 -11.05 -14.43
C PHE A 90 -1.99 -11.86 -15.01
N LEU A 91 -2.24 -13.08 -15.47
CA LEU A 91 -1.25 -13.94 -16.11
C LEU A 91 -0.65 -13.28 -17.37
N GLU A 92 -1.45 -12.57 -18.17
CA GLU A 92 -0.91 -11.80 -19.31
C GLU A 92 0.10 -10.73 -18.87
N VAL A 93 -0.12 -10.08 -17.73
CA VAL A 93 0.85 -9.11 -17.18
C VAL A 93 2.08 -9.81 -16.61
N ILE A 94 1.91 -10.93 -15.90
CA ILE A 94 3.01 -11.69 -15.30
C ILE A 94 3.99 -12.19 -16.36
N LYS A 95 3.52 -12.58 -17.55
CA LYS A 95 4.37 -13.04 -18.67
C LYS A 95 5.46 -12.03 -19.07
N PHE A 96 5.28 -10.74 -18.81
CA PHE A 96 6.29 -9.72 -19.11
C PHE A 96 7.48 -9.70 -18.14
N TYR A 97 7.40 -10.46 -17.06
CA TYR A 97 8.36 -10.41 -15.98
C TYR A 97 9.02 -11.77 -15.76
N ASN A 98 10.35 -11.81 -15.71
CA ASN A 98 11.10 -13.04 -15.47
C ASN A 98 10.90 -13.57 -14.05
N SER A 99 11.01 -14.90 -13.91
CA SER A 99 10.89 -15.58 -12.62
C SER A 99 11.92 -15.08 -11.61
N GLY A 100 11.47 -14.80 -10.40
CA GLY A 100 12.29 -14.36 -9.26
C GLY A 100 12.11 -12.90 -8.84
N LEU A 101 12.09 -11.94 -9.79
CA LEU A 101 11.99 -10.49 -9.50
C LEU A 101 10.74 -9.83 -10.05
N GLY A 102 9.84 -10.59 -10.66
CA GLY A 102 8.78 -10.01 -11.48
C GLY A 102 7.85 -9.08 -10.73
N PHE A 103 7.53 -9.39 -9.46
CA PHE A 103 6.68 -8.52 -8.65
C PHE A 103 7.30 -7.14 -8.43
N TYR A 104 8.58 -7.11 -8.05
CA TYR A 104 9.31 -5.87 -7.83
C TYR A 104 9.41 -5.03 -9.10
N GLN A 105 9.73 -5.66 -10.23
CA GLN A 105 9.80 -4.97 -11.52
C GLN A 105 8.43 -4.41 -11.93
N PHE A 106 7.36 -5.17 -11.73
CA PHE A 106 6.00 -4.71 -11.99
C PHE A 106 5.63 -3.51 -11.11
N GLN A 107 5.90 -3.58 -9.81
CA GLN A 107 5.66 -2.46 -8.89
C GLN A 107 6.46 -1.21 -9.28
N LYS A 108 7.73 -1.37 -9.65
CA LYS A 108 8.58 -0.27 -10.12
C LYS A 108 8.02 0.37 -11.38
N ASN A 109 7.71 -0.43 -12.42
CA ASN A 109 7.11 0.07 -13.65
C ASN A 109 5.77 0.78 -13.40
N LEU A 110 4.96 0.28 -12.47
CA LEU A 110 3.69 0.89 -12.10
C LEU A 110 3.84 2.20 -11.32
N LYS A 111 4.85 2.30 -10.44
CA LYS A 111 5.21 3.56 -9.77
C LYS A 111 5.69 4.61 -10.78
N ASP A 112 6.66 4.25 -11.61
CA ASP A 112 7.28 5.15 -12.57
C ASP A 112 6.34 5.47 -13.74
N GLY A 113 5.32 4.64 -13.95
CA GLY A 113 4.45 4.67 -15.12
C GLY A 113 5.22 4.41 -16.41
N ASN A 114 6.25 3.56 -16.33
CA ASN A 114 7.12 3.24 -17.43
C ASN A 114 6.83 1.81 -17.88
N PHE A 115 6.02 1.67 -18.92
CA PHE A 115 5.71 0.40 -19.56
C PHE A 115 5.94 0.53 -21.05
N GLU A 116 6.41 -0.55 -21.66
CA GLU A 116 6.35 -0.69 -23.11
C GLU A 116 4.90 -0.58 -23.60
N LYS A 117 4.69 0.02 -24.77
CA LYS A 117 3.33 0.29 -25.30
C LYS A 117 2.43 -0.94 -25.37
N ALA A 118 3.00 -2.10 -25.69
CA ALA A 118 2.29 -3.38 -25.73
C ALA A 118 1.76 -3.80 -24.34
N ASN A 119 2.47 -3.45 -23.26
CA ASN A 119 2.14 -3.86 -21.90
C ASN A 119 1.11 -2.95 -21.24
N ILE A 120 1.05 -1.67 -21.65
CA ILE A 120 0.11 -0.68 -21.11
C ILE A 120 -1.35 -1.17 -21.20
N HIS A 121 -1.74 -1.75 -22.34
CA HIS A 121 -3.09 -2.24 -22.55
C HIS A 121 -3.41 -3.47 -21.69
N ASN A 122 -2.45 -4.37 -21.48
CA ASN A 122 -2.63 -5.55 -20.62
C ASN A 122 -2.78 -5.16 -19.16
N VAL A 123 -1.97 -4.21 -18.68
CA VAL A 123 -2.11 -3.66 -17.31
C VAL A 123 -3.44 -2.93 -17.15
N PHE A 124 -3.88 -2.16 -18.15
CA PHE A 124 -5.19 -1.51 -18.13
C PHE A 124 -6.34 -2.51 -18.06
N ASN A 125 -6.30 -3.57 -18.88
CA ASN A 125 -7.31 -4.62 -18.88
C ASN A 125 -7.37 -5.34 -17.53
N LEU A 126 -6.21 -5.60 -16.91
CA LEU A 126 -6.13 -6.14 -15.57
C LEU A 126 -6.77 -5.20 -14.53
N VAL A 127 -6.40 -3.92 -14.52
CA VAL A 127 -6.97 -2.89 -13.64
C VAL A 127 -8.49 -2.81 -13.79
N LYS A 128 -8.97 -2.78 -15.03
CA LYS A 128 -10.40 -2.76 -15.34
C LYS A 128 -11.11 -4.01 -14.81
N SER A 129 -10.54 -5.20 -15.04
CA SER A 129 -11.11 -6.47 -14.59
C SER A 129 -11.18 -6.56 -13.05
N ILE A 130 -10.12 -6.15 -12.35
CA ILE A 130 -10.10 -6.07 -10.88
C ILE A 130 -11.17 -5.10 -10.37
N LYS A 131 -11.19 -3.87 -10.90
CA LYS A 131 -12.16 -2.84 -10.52
C LYS A 131 -13.59 -3.34 -10.70
N GLU A 132 -13.93 -3.89 -11.86
CA GLU A 132 -15.28 -4.40 -12.12
C GLU A 132 -15.63 -5.57 -11.19
N THR A 133 -14.68 -6.44 -10.90
CA THR A 133 -14.87 -7.56 -9.96
C THR A 133 -15.19 -7.05 -8.56
N ILE A 134 -14.43 -6.07 -8.05
CA ILE A 134 -14.66 -5.45 -6.73
C ILE A 134 -16.08 -4.90 -6.63
N ILE A 135 -16.49 -4.09 -7.61
CA ILE A 135 -17.78 -3.38 -7.62
C ILE A 135 -18.95 -4.36 -7.75
N LYS A 136 -18.84 -5.35 -8.64
CA LYS A 136 -19.94 -6.29 -8.93
C LYS A 136 -20.08 -7.38 -7.86
N MET A 137 -18.97 -7.78 -7.24
CA MET A 137 -18.92 -8.90 -6.32
C MET A 137 -18.81 -8.44 -4.85
N PRO A 138 -17.65 -8.40 -4.18
CA PRO A 138 -17.59 -8.27 -2.73
C PRO A 138 -18.26 -7.00 -2.19
N MET A 139 -18.30 -5.88 -2.94
CA MET A 139 -19.02 -4.69 -2.48
C MET A 139 -20.54 -4.91 -2.31
N ASN A 140 -21.15 -5.74 -3.17
CA ASN A 140 -22.58 -6.04 -3.13
C ASN A 140 -22.95 -7.14 -2.13
N TYR A 141 -22.01 -8.02 -1.79
CA TYR A 141 -22.29 -9.22 -1.00
C TYR A 141 -21.70 -9.23 0.40
N ILE A 142 -20.80 -8.32 0.74
CA ILE A 142 -20.33 -8.19 2.13
C ILE A 142 -21.45 -7.62 2.99
N GLY A 143 -21.69 -8.24 4.15
CA GLY A 143 -22.70 -7.81 5.10
C GLY A 143 -23.99 -8.61 5.06
N SER A 144 -24.11 -9.60 4.17
CA SER A 144 -25.33 -10.40 4.05
C SER A 144 -25.67 -11.15 5.35
N SER A 145 -24.68 -11.65 6.09
CA SER A 145 -24.88 -12.32 7.39
C SER A 145 -25.48 -11.42 8.48
N VAL A 146 -25.39 -10.09 8.31
CA VAL A 146 -25.91 -9.08 9.24
C VAL A 146 -27.02 -8.22 8.61
N GLY A 147 -27.59 -8.67 7.49
CA GLY A 147 -28.68 -7.96 6.79
C GLY A 147 -28.27 -6.64 6.12
N ARG A 148 -26.97 -6.42 5.88
CA ARG A 148 -26.40 -5.20 5.27
C ARG A 148 -25.71 -5.44 3.93
N GLY A 149 -26.02 -6.53 3.24
CA GLY A 149 -25.46 -6.83 1.91
C GLY A 149 -25.61 -5.63 0.97
N GLY A 150 -24.49 -5.16 0.41
CA GLY A 150 -24.46 -4.03 -0.54
C GLY A 150 -24.61 -2.64 0.09
N GLN A 151 -24.67 -2.54 1.42
CA GLN A 151 -24.85 -1.27 2.13
C GLN A 151 -23.58 -0.77 2.82
N ILE A 152 -22.60 -1.65 3.07
CA ILE A 152 -21.36 -1.29 3.78
C ILE A 152 -20.35 -0.63 2.84
N PHE A 153 -20.26 -1.09 1.59
CA PHE A 153 -19.36 -0.54 0.59
C PHE A 153 -20.17 -0.04 -0.60
N ARG A 154 -20.17 1.27 -0.83
CA ARG A 154 -20.92 1.89 -1.93
C ARG A 154 -19.97 2.52 -2.95
N TYR A 155 -19.97 2.00 -4.18
CA TYR A 155 -19.27 2.64 -5.29
C TYR A 155 -20.05 3.87 -5.78
N ASN A 156 -19.37 5.02 -5.92
CA ASN A 156 -20.01 6.31 -6.19
C ASN A 156 -20.22 6.61 -7.69
N LYS A 157 -19.81 5.70 -8.58
CA LYS A 157 -20.05 5.77 -10.04
C LYS A 157 -19.49 7.03 -10.72
N ASP A 158 -18.35 7.51 -10.24
CA ASP A 158 -17.64 8.73 -10.64
C ASP A 158 -16.30 8.44 -11.34
N SER A 159 -16.15 7.25 -11.93
CA SER A 159 -14.93 6.86 -12.65
C SER A 159 -14.80 7.54 -14.00
N ASN A 160 -13.58 7.97 -14.30
CA ASN A 160 -13.10 8.43 -15.61
C ASN A 160 -12.08 7.45 -16.24
N LEU A 161 -11.91 6.23 -15.71
CA LEU A 161 -11.10 5.16 -16.30
C LEU A 161 -11.48 4.92 -17.78
N SER A 162 -10.54 5.20 -18.68
CA SER A 162 -10.73 5.10 -20.13
C SER A 162 -9.46 4.57 -20.79
N GLY A 163 -9.63 3.59 -21.68
CA GLY A 163 -8.54 3.05 -22.50
C GLY A 163 -8.28 3.85 -23.78
N ARG A 164 -9.08 4.90 -24.06
CA ARG A 164 -8.89 5.74 -25.25
C ARG A 164 -7.63 6.58 -25.07
N ASN A 165 -6.69 6.51 -26.01
CA ASN A 165 -5.41 7.23 -26.01
C ASN A 165 -4.54 6.95 -24.78
N LEU A 166 -4.54 5.70 -24.30
CA LEU A 166 -3.76 5.31 -23.12
C LEU A 166 -2.27 5.24 -23.45
N ASN A 167 -1.55 6.33 -23.14
CA ASN A 167 -0.11 6.44 -23.35
C ASN A 167 0.72 6.14 -22.10
N GLN A 168 0.08 6.10 -20.93
CA GLN A 168 0.71 5.80 -19.65
C GLN A 168 -0.30 5.19 -18.68
N ILE A 169 0.16 4.27 -17.85
CA ILE A 169 -0.57 3.74 -16.69
C ILE A 169 0.38 3.74 -15.49
N SER A 170 -0.08 4.23 -14.34
CA SER A 170 0.72 4.33 -13.12
C SER A 170 -0.16 4.20 -11.87
N ASN A 171 0.45 4.09 -10.69
CA ASN A 171 -0.29 4.11 -9.42
C ASN A 171 -1.22 5.33 -9.31
N GLN A 172 -0.70 6.53 -9.63
CA GLN A 172 -1.48 7.77 -9.58
C GLN A 172 -2.66 7.73 -10.55
N TYR A 173 -2.42 7.29 -11.79
CA TYR A 173 -3.50 7.10 -12.77
C TYR A 173 -4.58 6.15 -12.27
N ILE A 174 -4.22 5.01 -11.65
CA ILE A 174 -5.19 4.05 -11.13
C ILE A 174 -6.01 4.66 -9.99
N ILE A 175 -5.35 5.34 -9.05
CA ILE A 175 -6.00 6.03 -7.92
C ILE A 175 -7.01 7.06 -8.42
N ASP A 176 -6.60 7.91 -9.35
CA ASP A 176 -7.43 9.00 -9.85
C ASP A 176 -8.55 8.52 -10.79
N SER A 177 -8.30 7.45 -11.54
CA SER A 177 -9.19 7.07 -12.64
C SER A 177 -10.30 6.10 -12.28
N CYS A 178 -10.11 5.29 -11.23
CA CYS A 178 -11.04 4.21 -10.90
C CYS A 178 -12.36 4.68 -10.24
N GLY A 179 -12.51 5.98 -9.96
CA GLY A 179 -13.63 6.53 -9.18
C GLY A 179 -13.43 6.33 -7.68
N THR A 180 -14.49 6.50 -6.91
CA THR A 180 -14.46 6.48 -5.44
C THR A 180 -15.47 5.48 -4.84
N PHE A 181 -15.24 5.10 -3.59
CA PHE A 181 -16.18 4.32 -2.79
C PHE A 181 -16.37 4.95 -1.41
N SER A 182 -17.55 4.76 -0.84
CA SER A 182 -17.93 5.23 0.48
C SER A 182 -18.16 4.07 1.44
N ILE A 183 -17.79 4.25 2.70
CA ILE A 183 -18.14 3.36 3.82
C ILE A 183 -18.79 4.17 4.96
N PRO A 184 -19.72 3.59 5.74
CA PRO A 184 -20.28 4.29 6.89
C PRO A 184 -19.20 4.66 7.92
N ARG A 185 -19.35 5.81 8.56
CA ARG A 185 -18.33 6.39 9.47
C ARG A 185 -17.94 5.47 10.61
N ASN A 186 -18.92 4.79 11.20
CA ASN A 186 -18.71 3.82 12.28
C ASN A 186 -17.87 2.60 11.86
N TYR A 187 -17.93 2.16 10.60
CA TYR A 187 -17.07 1.10 10.07
C TYR A 187 -15.65 1.63 9.84
N PHE A 188 -15.52 2.83 9.27
CA PHE A 188 -14.21 3.49 9.12
C PHE A 188 -13.48 3.61 10.46
N ASP A 189 -14.15 4.14 11.50
CA ASP A 189 -13.54 4.32 12.81
C ASP A 189 -13.12 2.96 13.43
N ALA A 190 -13.93 1.91 13.23
CA ALA A 190 -13.59 0.55 13.67
C ALA A 190 -12.35 0.00 12.93
N PHE A 191 -12.25 0.20 11.61
CA PHE A 191 -11.06 -0.18 10.83
C PHE A 191 -9.82 0.61 11.24
N LEU A 192 -9.96 1.89 11.53
CA LEU A 192 -8.85 2.74 11.96
C LEU A 192 -8.26 2.25 13.30
N ILE A 193 -9.12 2.00 14.29
CA ILE A 193 -8.71 1.68 15.67
C ILE A 193 -8.34 0.20 15.82
N LEU A 194 -9.20 -0.71 15.34
CA LEU A 194 -9.04 -2.15 15.57
C LEU A 194 -8.50 -2.89 14.35
N GLY A 195 -8.22 -2.19 13.26
CA GLY A 195 -7.81 -2.84 12.02
C GLY A 195 -6.53 -3.68 12.13
N SER A 196 -5.58 -3.32 13.00
CA SER A 196 -4.38 -4.15 13.23
C SER A 196 -4.73 -5.46 13.92
N PHE A 197 -5.71 -5.45 14.83
CA PHE A 197 -6.24 -6.65 15.46
C PHE A 197 -7.07 -7.48 14.49
N ILE A 198 -7.93 -6.84 13.67
CA ILE A 198 -8.77 -7.52 12.67
C ILE A 198 -7.92 -8.13 11.53
N ASN A 199 -6.86 -7.45 11.11
CA ASN A 199 -5.89 -7.98 10.14
C ASN A 199 -4.91 -8.98 10.78
N GLY A 200 -4.70 -8.90 12.10
CA GLY A 200 -3.82 -9.76 12.92
C GLY A 200 -4.63 -10.73 13.78
N THR A 201 -4.09 -11.17 14.92
CA THR A 201 -4.54 -12.11 15.98
C THR A 201 -5.85 -12.95 15.92
N GLN A 202 -6.89 -12.60 15.16
CA GLN A 202 -8.09 -13.42 14.87
C GLN A 202 -8.42 -13.36 13.36
N SER A 203 -7.41 -13.64 12.54
CA SER A 203 -7.12 -12.78 11.39
C SER A 203 -7.90 -13.09 10.13
N LEU A 204 -8.40 -12.03 9.49
CA LEU A 204 -8.86 -12.04 8.11
C LEU A 204 -7.85 -12.70 7.14
N LEU A 205 -6.55 -12.58 7.45
CA LEU A 205 -5.47 -13.19 6.70
C LEU A 205 -5.40 -14.72 6.90
N LEU A 206 -5.57 -15.21 8.12
CA LEU A 206 -5.59 -16.63 8.46
C LEU A 206 -6.85 -17.28 7.90
N GLU A 207 -7.99 -16.59 7.94
CA GLU A 207 -9.22 -17.02 7.26
C GLU A 207 -9.03 -17.15 5.74
N TRP A 208 -8.29 -16.21 5.11
CA TRP A 208 -7.91 -16.34 3.71
C TRP A 208 -6.99 -17.54 3.49
N VAL A 209 -5.91 -17.66 4.27
CA VAL A 209 -4.98 -18.80 4.19
C VAL A 209 -5.73 -20.11 4.31
N ASP A 210 -6.61 -20.23 5.30
CA ASP A 210 -7.42 -21.42 5.55
C ASP A 210 -8.36 -21.69 4.38
N PHE A 211 -9.04 -20.68 3.86
CA PHE A 211 -9.86 -20.83 2.65
C PHE A 211 -9.04 -21.42 1.50
N THR A 212 -7.85 -20.90 1.24
CA THR A 212 -6.96 -21.39 0.17
C THR A 212 -6.54 -22.84 0.41
N ILE A 213 -6.18 -23.20 1.65
CA ILE A 213 -5.81 -24.57 2.02
C ILE A 213 -6.99 -25.53 1.86
N HIS A 214 -8.21 -25.13 2.23
CA HIS A 214 -9.41 -25.97 2.07
C HIS A 214 -9.82 -26.14 0.59
N ALA A 215 -9.54 -25.13 -0.24
CA ALA A 215 -9.76 -25.18 -1.68
C ALA A 215 -8.73 -26.07 -2.40
N ASP A 216 -7.53 -26.24 -1.85
CA ASP A 216 -6.48 -27.13 -2.34
C ASP A 216 -6.78 -28.60 -2.00
N LYS A 217 -7.57 -29.26 -2.86
CA LYS A 217 -7.97 -30.66 -2.68
C LYS A 217 -6.80 -31.65 -2.75
N GLU A 218 -5.71 -31.27 -3.41
CA GLU A 218 -4.52 -32.10 -3.56
C GLU A 218 -3.53 -31.92 -2.41
N LYS A 219 -3.78 -30.98 -1.48
CA LYS A 219 -2.94 -30.70 -0.30
C LYS A 219 -1.49 -30.42 -0.67
N LYS A 220 -1.28 -29.69 -1.76
CA LYS A 220 0.02 -29.25 -2.29
C LYS A 220 0.68 -28.18 -1.43
N PHE A 221 -0.10 -27.37 -0.71
CA PHE A 221 0.40 -26.20 -0.01
C PHE A 221 0.22 -26.29 1.50
N THR A 222 1.19 -25.75 2.23
CA THR A 222 1.09 -25.54 3.68
C THR A 222 0.55 -24.15 4.01
N ARG A 223 -0.03 -23.99 5.21
CA ARG A 223 -0.47 -22.68 5.73
C ARG A 223 0.63 -21.62 5.68
N GLY A 224 1.87 -22.00 6.04
CA GLY A 224 3.02 -21.10 6.04
C GLY A 224 3.42 -20.62 4.65
N GLU A 225 3.39 -21.51 3.64
CA GLU A 225 3.66 -21.12 2.25
C GLU A 225 2.62 -20.14 1.73
N VAL A 226 1.32 -20.42 1.93
CA VAL A 226 0.24 -19.53 1.48
C VAL A 226 0.31 -18.18 2.18
N LEU A 227 0.61 -18.16 3.49
CA LEU A 227 0.80 -16.93 4.25
C LEU A 227 1.91 -16.06 3.66
N ASN A 228 3.07 -16.65 3.34
CA ASN A 228 4.19 -15.95 2.73
C ASN A 228 3.89 -15.44 1.31
N LEU A 229 2.91 -15.99 0.62
CA LEU A 229 2.51 -15.53 -0.71
C LEU A 229 1.49 -14.38 -0.65
N ILE A 230 0.56 -14.41 0.32
CA ILE A 230 -0.42 -13.34 0.51
C ILE A 230 0.22 -12.11 1.18
N ASP A 231 1.15 -12.32 2.10
CA ASP A 231 1.90 -11.26 2.78
C ASP A 231 3.41 -11.47 2.65
N PRO A 232 3.98 -11.28 1.44
CA PRO A 232 5.39 -11.52 1.22
C PRO A 232 6.25 -10.65 2.14
N SER A 233 7.30 -11.25 2.69
CA SER A 233 8.39 -10.51 3.32
C SER A 233 9.07 -9.70 2.22
N TYR A 234 8.69 -8.43 2.09
CA TYR A 234 9.30 -7.52 1.13
C TYR A 234 10.82 -7.47 1.33
N ASP A 235 11.56 -7.55 0.22
CA ASP A 235 12.99 -7.31 0.22
C ASP A 235 13.25 -5.82 0.49
N LYS A 236 13.50 -5.50 1.76
CA LYS A 236 13.75 -4.16 2.29
C LYS A 236 14.86 -3.39 1.56
N ASN A 237 15.75 -4.09 0.86
CA ASN A 237 17.07 -3.56 0.53
C ASN A 237 17.22 -3.04 -0.91
N ARG A 238 16.27 -3.30 -1.82
CA ARG A 238 16.51 -3.05 -3.27
C ARG A 238 16.46 -1.59 -3.68
N ASP A 239 15.38 -0.87 -3.35
CA ASP A 239 15.27 0.58 -3.63
C ASP A 239 16.27 1.41 -2.81
N ALA A 240 16.63 0.94 -1.61
CA ALA A 240 17.62 1.58 -0.76
C ALA A 240 19.01 1.66 -1.42
N ASN A 241 19.34 0.75 -2.34
CA ASN A 241 20.64 0.78 -3.04
C ASN A 241 20.76 1.94 -4.02
N GLU A 242 19.67 2.31 -4.72
CA GLU A 242 19.68 3.43 -5.69
C GLU A 242 19.98 4.74 -4.97
N LEU A 243 19.24 5.03 -3.88
CA LEU A 243 19.49 6.21 -3.07
C LEU A 243 20.81 6.16 -2.30
N LYS A 244 21.27 4.97 -1.89
CA LYS A 244 22.59 4.83 -1.27
C LYS A 244 23.70 5.27 -2.22
N LEU A 245 23.66 4.87 -3.49
CA LEU A 245 24.62 5.31 -4.49
C LEU A 245 24.53 6.82 -4.72
N PHE A 246 23.33 7.38 -4.80
CA PHE A 246 23.10 8.83 -4.89
C PHE A 246 23.76 9.60 -3.73
N PHE A 247 23.50 9.19 -2.49
CA PHE A 247 24.07 9.85 -1.31
C PHE A 247 25.59 9.65 -1.18
N GLU A 248 26.14 8.50 -1.57
CA GLU A 248 27.60 8.32 -1.61
C GLU A 248 28.28 9.29 -2.60
N ARG A 249 27.62 9.68 -3.71
CA ARG A 249 28.15 10.71 -4.61
C ARG A 249 28.16 12.09 -3.95
N ILE A 250 27.03 12.50 -3.35
CA ILE A 250 26.92 13.81 -2.68
C ILE A 250 27.95 13.93 -1.56
N LYS A 251 28.10 12.88 -0.77
CA LYS A 251 29.03 12.82 0.36
C LYS A 251 30.48 13.11 -0.04
N LYS A 252 30.90 12.71 -1.25
CA LYS A 252 32.25 12.97 -1.75
C LYS A 252 32.48 14.43 -2.12
N ASN A 253 31.43 15.15 -2.51
CA ASN A 253 31.53 16.53 -3.02
C ASN A 253 31.28 17.57 -1.92
N GLU A 254 30.22 17.38 -1.12
CA GLU A 254 29.69 18.40 -0.20
C GLU A 254 29.68 17.93 1.26
N GLY A 255 29.84 16.62 1.47
CA GLY A 255 29.62 15.97 2.77
C GLY A 255 28.14 15.74 3.05
N LEU A 256 27.84 14.88 4.03
CA LEU A 256 26.47 14.60 4.47
C LEU A 256 26.34 14.79 5.97
N LEU A 257 25.15 15.21 6.41
CA LEU A 257 24.75 15.26 7.80
C LEU A 257 23.76 14.12 8.06
N CYS A 258 23.84 13.54 9.25
CA CYS A 258 22.88 12.54 9.68
C CYS A 258 21.54 13.19 9.96
N ILE A 259 20.51 12.69 9.31
CA ILE A 259 19.16 13.24 9.35
C ILE A 259 18.58 13.37 10.77
N TRP A 260 19.02 12.54 11.71
CA TRP A 260 18.54 12.59 13.09
C TRP A 260 19.43 13.39 14.04
N SER A 261 20.75 13.31 13.87
CA SER A 261 21.70 13.91 14.83
C SER A 261 22.26 15.25 14.38
N GLY A 262 22.13 15.61 13.09
CA GLY A 262 22.79 16.76 12.47
C GLY A 262 24.31 16.63 12.36
N LYS A 263 24.92 15.54 12.86
CA LYS A 263 26.37 15.34 12.81
C LYS A 263 26.83 14.84 11.44
N LYS A 264 28.04 15.22 11.03
CA LYS A 264 28.65 14.78 9.77
C LYS A 264 28.78 13.25 9.69
N ILE A 265 28.47 12.71 8.51
CA ILE A 265 28.67 11.31 8.13
C ILE A 265 30.02 11.19 7.43
N VAL A 266 30.89 10.31 7.90
CA VAL A 266 32.26 10.18 7.38
C VAL A 266 32.48 8.80 6.77
N ASN A 267 32.55 7.73 7.57
CA ASN A 267 32.75 6.36 7.09
C ASN A 267 31.63 5.41 7.54
N ASP A 268 30.49 5.97 7.92
CA ASP A 268 29.39 5.28 8.59
C ASP A 268 28.02 5.62 7.98
N LEU A 269 27.99 5.90 6.68
CA LEU A 269 26.75 6.18 5.95
C LEU A 269 25.84 4.95 6.00
N ASN A 270 24.61 5.18 6.45
CA ASN A 270 23.50 4.28 6.29
C ASN A 270 22.30 5.03 5.70
N ILE A 271 21.39 4.31 5.05
CA ILE A 271 20.11 4.87 4.61
C ILE A 271 19.06 4.41 5.62
N ASP A 272 18.35 5.35 6.21
CA ASP A 272 17.33 5.08 7.21
C ASP A 272 15.94 5.41 6.69
N HIS A 273 14.96 4.66 7.17
CA HIS A 273 13.57 4.89 6.90
C HIS A 273 13.02 5.95 7.86
N MET A 274 12.50 7.05 7.32
CA MET A 274 11.85 8.10 8.10
C MET A 274 10.68 7.52 8.91
N MET A 275 9.87 6.70 8.25
CA MET A 275 8.83 5.84 8.80
C MET A 275 9.28 4.37 8.71
N PRO A 276 9.31 3.61 9.83
CA PRO A 276 9.81 2.25 9.83
C PRO A 276 9.18 1.36 8.76
N PHE A 277 10.03 0.65 8.01
CA PHE A 277 9.58 -0.26 6.96
C PHE A 277 8.62 -1.33 7.49
N ALA A 278 8.84 -1.82 8.72
CA ALA A 278 7.97 -2.82 9.34
C ALA A 278 6.50 -2.37 9.46
N LEU A 279 6.25 -1.06 9.48
CA LEU A 279 4.92 -0.48 9.62
C LEU A 279 4.30 -0.08 8.29
N TRP A 280 5.12 0.49 7.39
CA TRP A 280 4.62 1.14 6.18
C TRP A 280 4.98 0.42 4.88
N LYS A 281 5.86 -0.60 4.94
CA LYS A 281 6.39 -1.37 3.80
C LYS A 281 6.76 -0.48 2.61
N ASN A 282 7.33 0.70 2.89
CA ASN A 282 7.53 1.76 1.91
C ASN A 282 9.00 2.12 1.73
N ASN A 283 9.48 1.98 0.50
CA ASN A 283 10.81 2.39 0.05
C ASN A 283 10.78 3.57 -0.94
N ASP A 284 9.72 4.38 -0.91
CA ASP A 284 9.68 5.66 -1.60
C ASP A 284 10.85 6.54 -1.14
N PHE A 285 11.34 7.38 -2.05
CA PHE A 285 12.55 8.15 -1.85
C PHE A 285 12.43 9.20 -0.75
N TRP A 286 11.24 9.79 -0.56
CA TRP A 286 10.99 10.69 0.57
C TRP A 286 11.21 9.99 1.92
N ASN A 287 11.03 8.66 1.97
CA ASN A 287 11.13 7.88 3.19
C ASN A 287 12.56 7.39 3.47
N LEU A 288 13.55 7.66 2.60
CA LEU A 288 14.88 7.05 2.66
C LEU A 288 15.98 8.13 2.72
N LEU A 289 16.42 8.49 3.93
CA LEU A 289 17.36 9.61 4.16
C LEU A 289 18.68 9.16 4.81
N PRO A 290 19.78 9.91 4.62
CA PRO A 290 21.10 9.51 5.09
C PRO A 290 21.22 9.65 6.62
N SER A 291 21.81 8.64 7.25
CA SER A 291 21.98 8.57 8.70
C SER A 291 23.35 7.99 9.06
N LYS A 292 23.79 8.23 10.31
CA LYS A 292 24.90 7.48 10.90
C LYS A 292 24.41 6.10 11.33
N ARG A 293 25.19 5.06 11.08
CA ARG A 293 24.89 3.67 11.46
C ARG A 293 24.42 3.52 12.90
N ASP A 294 25.16 4.07 13.86
CA ASP A 294 24.84 3.93 15.29
C ASP A 294 23.54 4.65 15.69
N VAL A 295 23.21 5.74 14.99
CA VAL A 295 21.99 6.50 15.23
C VAL A 295 20.77 5.75 14.67
N ASN A 296 20.87 5.21 13.46
CA ASN A 296 19.84 4.36 12.87
C ASN A 296 19.59 3.12 13.76
N ASN A 297 20.66 2.45 14.20
CA ASN A 297 20.56 1.29 15.10
C ASN A 297 19.90 1.62 16.45
N LYS A 298 19.96 2.87 16.91
CA LYS A 298 19.23 3.32 18.11
C LYS A 298 17.77 3.64 17.81
N LYS A 299 17.48 4.21 16.64
CA LYS A 299 16.11 4.52 16.19
C LYS A 299 15.30 3.25 16.00
N ARG A 300 15.83 2.23 15.33
CA ARG A 300 15.12 0.97 15.04
C ARG A 300 13.73 1.25 14.43
N ASP A 301 12.68 0.72 15.05
CA ASP A 301 11.27 0.86 14.70
C ASP A 301 10.56 2.02 15.42
N LYS A 302 11.29 2.86 16.16
CA LYS A 302 10.74 4.06 16.79
C LYS A 302 10.37 5.13 15.77
N ILE A 303 9.38 5.95 16.11
CA ILE A 303 8.85 7.03 15.27
C ILE A 303 9.49 8.36 15.66
N PRO A 304 10.01 9.17 14.73
CA PRO A 304 10.61 10.45 15.10
C PRO A 304 9.62 11.35 15.84
N SER A 305 10.04 11.84 17.01
CA SER A 305 9.19 12.69 17.86
C SER A 305 8.91 14.06 17.22
N LYS A 306 7.82 14.71 17.63
CA LYS A 306 7.45 16.06 17.18
C LYS A 306 8.57 17.08 17.39
N TYR A 307 9.27 16.99 18.53
CA TYR A 307 10.42 17.84 18.83
C TYR A 307 11.58 17.60 17.86
N LEU A 308 11.94 16.32 17.62
CA LEU A 308 13.02 15.96 16.69
C LEU A 308 12.70 16.40 15.26
N LEU A 309 11.47 16.17 14.80
CA LEU A 309 11.01 16.61 13.49
C LEU A 309 11.12 18.12 13.33
N LYS A 310 10.66 18.90 14.32
CA LYS A 310 10.79 20.36 14.29
C LYS A 310 12.25 20.81 14.21
N LYS A 311 13.14 20.17 14.98
CA LYS A 311 14.57 20.47 14.99
C LYS A 311 15.25 20.14 13.65
N GLN A 312 14.88 19.02 13.03
CA GLN A 312 15.50 18.53 11.79
C GLN A 312 14.75 18.95 10.52
N ARG A 313 13.73 19.81 10.63
CA ARG A 313 12.83 20.18 9.52
C ARG A 313 13.60 20.63 8.30
N ASP A 314 14.49 21.61 8.46
CA ASP A 314 15.17 22.23 7.34
C ASP A 314 16.09 21.21 6.65
N LEU A 315 16.85 20.41 7.42
CA LEU A 315 17.67 19.33 6.88
C LEU A 315 16.87 18.24 6.14
N ILE A 316 15.67 17.89 6.62
CA ILE A 316 14.77 16.96 5.93
C ILE A 316 14.34 17.53 4.58
N ILE A 317 13.95 18.81 4.57
CA ILE A 317 13.54 19.50 3.35
C ILE A 317 14.71 19.59 2.36
N ASP A 318 15.90 19.98 2.82
CA ASP A 318 17.10 20.07 1.98
C ASP A 318 17.38 18.74 1.27
N TYR A 319 17.30 17.61 1.99
CA TYR A 319 17.48 16.30 1.36
C TYR A 319 16.37 15.94 0.39
N TRP A 320 15.12 16.27 0.70
CA TRP A 320 14.02 16.07 -0.25
C TRP A 320 14.20 16.90 -1.50
N GLU A 321 14.71 18.14 -1.41
CA GLU A 321 15.01 18.97 -2.57
C GLU A 321 16.12 18.39 -3.44
N LEU A 322 17.19 17.87 -2.82
CA LEU A 322 18.26 17.17 -3.54
C LEU A 322 17.73 15.93 -4.28
N ILE A 323 16.90 15.13 -3.63
CA ILE A 323 16.28 13.96 -4.25
C ILE A 323 15.33 14.39 -5.38
N PHE A 324 14.51 15.42 -5.16
CA PHE A 324 13.58 15.93 -6.16
C PHE A 324 14.31 16.51 -7.39
N ALA A 325 15.46 17.15 -7.20
CA ALA A 325 16.29 17.66 -8.30
C ALA A 325 16.81 16.52 -9.20
N GLU A 326 17.23 15.40 -8.62
CA GLU A 326 17.72 14.23 -9.36
C GLU A 326 16.58 13.37 -9.95
N TYR A 327 15.49 13.19 -9.20
CA TYR A 327 14.39 12.26 -9.52
C TYR A 327 13.00 12.94 -9.49
N PRO A 328 12.78 14.03 -10.25
CA PRO A 328 11.59 14.88 -10.06
C PRO A 328 10.27 14.13 -10.29
N ALA A 329 10.18 13.36 -11.38
CA ALA A 329 8.97 12.64 -11.73
C ALA A 329 8.61 11.53 -10.73
N ARG A 330 9.60 10.75 -10.28
CA ARG A 330 9.40 9.67 -9.31
C ARG A 330 9.06 10.24 -7.94
N PHE A 331 9.86 11.18 -7.44
CA PHE A 331 9.65 11.81 -6.14
C PHE A 331 8.27 12.49 -6.06
N GLN A 332 7.88 13.25 -7.09
CA GLN A 332 6.57 13.91 -7.14
C GLN A 332 5.42 12.89 -7.02
N LYS A 333 5.46 11.80 -7.78
CA LYS A 333 4.43 10.75 -7.73
C LYS A 333 4.37 10.08 -6.36
N GLU A 334 5.54 9.77 -5.79
CA GLU A 334 5.63 9.12 -4.49
C GLU A 334 5.07 10.01 -3.37
N VAL A 335 5.44 11.29 -3.29
CA VAL A 335 4.90 12.18 -2.25
C VAL A 335 3.42 12.53 -2.47
N GLN A 336 2.98 12.61 -3.74
CA GLN A 336 1.55 12.79 -4.06
C GLN A 336 0.72 11.67 -3.46
N ILE A 337 1.17 10.42 -3.58
CA ILE A 337 0.46 9.26 -3.04
C ILE A 337 0.69 9.10 -1.54
N SER A 338 1.93 9.18 -1.08
CA SER A 338 2.27 8.78 0.29
C SER A 338 2.03 9.87 1.34
N LEU A 339 2.07 11.15 0.95
CA LEU A 339 1.99 12.29 1.88
C LEU A 339 0.81 13.23 1.58
N LEU A 340 0.64 13.67 0.33
CA LEU A 340 -0.30 14.76 0.00
C LEU A 340 -1.74 14.28 -0.24
N GLY A 341 -1.91 13.13 -0.88
CA GLY A 341 -3.21 12.48 -1.10
C GLY A 341 -4.10 13.28 -2.03
N LEU A 342 -5.20 13.83 -1.48
CA LEU A 342 -6.11 14.70 -2.23
C LEU A 342 -5.54 16.11 -2.46
N LYS A 343 -4.54 16.54 -1.69
CA LYS A 343 -3.87 17.82 -1.90
C LYS A 343 -2.96 17.71 -3.12
N GLN A 344 -3.11 18.63 -4.07
CA GLN A 344 -2.26 18.65 -5.26
C GLN A 344 -0.83 19.07 -4.89
N PHE A 345 0.15 18.48 -5.57
CA PHE A 345 1.54 18.90 -5.49
C PHE A 345 1.70 20.33 -6.02
N ASP A 346 1.98 21.27 -5.12
CA ASP A 346 2.29 22.66 -5.48
C ASP A 346 3.81 22.82 -5.65
N LYS A 347 4.26 23.07 -6.88
CA LYS A 347 5.69 23.26 -7.19
C LYS A 347 6.36 24.36 -6.36
N LYS A 348 5.59 25.32 -5.83
CA LYS A 348 6.14 26.41 -5.01
C LYS A 348 6.21 26.11 -3.51
N ASN A 349 5.44 25.14 -3.02
CA ASN A 349 5.25 24.92 -1.57
C ASN A 349 5.07 23.44 -1.19
N TRP A 350 5.51 22.52 -2.03
CA TRP A 350 5.39 21.09 -1.78
C TRP A 350 6.19 20.67 -0.55
N GLN A 351 7.31 21.34 -0.26
CA GLN A 351 8.23 21.02 0.84
C GLN A 351 7.49 21.07 2.19
N LEU A 352 6.87 22.22 2.50
CA LEU A 352 6.14 22.42 3.75
C LEU A 352 4.90 21.50 3.80
N SER A 353 4.19 21.38 2.69
CA SER A 353 2.99 20.53 2.60
C SER A 353 3.30 19.05 2.86
N CYS A 354 4.41 18.55 2.30
CA CYS A 354 4.90 17.19 2.53
C CYS A 354 5.36 17.02 3.98
N PHE A 355 6.12 17.98 4.52
CA PHE A 355 6.67 17.92 5.86
C PHE A 355 5.57 17.92 6.94
N GLU A 356 4.56 18.77 6.78
CA GLU A 356 3.39 18.80 7.67
C GLU A 356 2.61 17.48 7.63
N SER A 357 2.43 16.92 6.45
CA SER A 357 1.71 15.66 6.27
C SER A 357 2.49 14.49 6.89
N PHE A 358 3.80 14.44 6.68
CA PHE A 358 4.69 13.48 7.33
C PHE A 358 4.68 13.62 8.86
N SER A 359 4.73 14.85 9.38
CA SER A 359 4.70 15.12 10.81
C SER A 359 3.39 14.66 11.45
N LYS A 360 2.24 14.91 10.79
CA LYS A 360 0.93 14.43 11.24
C LYS A 360 0.85 12.90 11.29
N LYS A 361 1.46 12.21 10.31
CA LYS A 361 1.54 10.74 10.31
C LYS A 361 2.36 10.22 11.49
N CYS A 362 3.49 10.84 11.79
CA CYS A 362 4.29 10.48 12.97
C CYS A 362 3.51 10.71 14.27
N GLU A 363 2.83 11.85 14.40
CA GLU A 363 2.01 12.17 15.56
C GLU A 363 0.85 11.17 15.74
N PHE A 364 0.18 10.79 14.65
CA PHE A 364 -0.85 9.75 14.68
C PHE A 364 -0.29 8.41 15.16
N LEU A 365 0.86 7.96 14.64
CA LEU A 365 1.47 6.70 15.08
C LEU A 365 1.85 6.72 16.57
N ILE A 366 2.37 7.84 17.06
CA ILE A 366 2.74 7.94 18.47
C ILE A 366 1.48 8.02 19.35
N ALA A 367 0.58 8.97 19.08
CA ALA A 367 -0.53 9.30 19.96
C ALA A 367 -1.70 8.31 19.87
N GLN A 368 -2.02 7.79 18.69
CA GLN A 368 -3.18 6.93 18.48
C GLN A 368 -2.82 5.45 18.41
N ARG A 369 -1.59 5.13 17.96
CA ARG A 369 -1.13 3.74 17.77
C ARG A 369 -0.13 3.29 18.84
N GLY A 370 0.33 4.18 19.71
CA GLY A 370 1.17 3.85 20.86
C GLY A 370 2.61 3.48 20.51
N PHE A 371 3.12 3.87 19.33
CA PHE A 371 4.51 3.63 18.98
C PHE A 371 5.47 4.50 19.80
N GLU A 372 6.62 3.94 20.18
CA GLU A 372 7.61 4.66 20.97
C GLU A 372 8.22 5.83 20.17
N PRO A 373 8.26 7.06 20.74
CA PRO A 373 8.89 8.20 20.11
C PRO A 373 10.43 8.09 20.15
N PHE A 374 11.08 8.45 19.05
CA PHE A 374 12.53 8.60 18.96
C PHE A 374 12.95 10.04 19.28
N ILE A 375 13.91 10.16 20.18
CA ILE A 375 14.47 11.42 20.69
C ILE A 375 16.00 11.29 20.69
N ILE A 376 16.70 12.40 20.45
CA ILE A 376 18.17 12.48 20.44
C ILE A 376 18.66 13.65 21.27
#